data_AF-A0A524HJL9-F1
#
_entry.id   AF-A0A524HJL9-F1
#
_cell.length_a   1.000
_cell.length_b   1.000
_cell.length_c   1.000
_cell.angle_alpha   90.00
_cell.angle_beta   90.00
_cell.angle_gamma   90.00
#
_symmetry.space_group_name_H-M   'P 1'
#
loop_
_entity.id
_entity.type
_entity.pdbx_description
1 polymer ?
#
loop_
_entity_poly.entity_id
_entity_poly.type
_entity_poly.pdbx_seq_one_letter_code
_entity_poly.pdbx_strand_id
1 'polypeptide(L)' 'MPRIELQALAPDFCLPDYTGQEIRLTDFRNRQNVLLVFNRGFL' A
#
# COMPACT_ATOMS: atom_id res chain seq x y z
N MET A 1 -10.71 -20.56 -6.00
CA MET A 1 -10.98 -19.67 -4.84
C MET A 1 -9.71 -18.90 -4.54
N PRO A 2 -9.75 -17.57 -4.32
CA PRO A 2 -8.55 -16.84 -3.92
C PRO A 2 -8.09 -17.38 -2.56
N ARG A 3 -6.84 -17.85 -2.47
CA ARG A 3 -6.19 -18.27 -1.23
C ARG A 3 -5.53 -17.03 -0.63
N ILE A 4 -5.93 -16.67 0.59
CA ILE A 4 -5.29 -15.60 1.37
C ILE A 4 -4.41 -16.25 2.42
N GLU A 5 -3.14 -15.87 2.44
CA GLU A 5 -2.22 -16.26 3.50
C GLU A 5 -2.41 -15.33 4.71
N LEU A 6 -2.71 -15.92 5.85
CA LEU A 6 -2.83 -15.19 7.10
C LEU A 6 -1.43 -14.83 7.63
N GLN A 7 -1.30 -13.67 8.27
CA GLN A 7 -0.03 -13.17 8.84
C GLN A 7 1.08 -12.92 7.80
N ALA A 8 0.75 -12.93 6.51
CA ALA A 8 1.66 -12.52 5.45
C ALA A 8 1.93 -11.01 5.51
N LEU A 9 3.12 -10.61 5.06
CA LEU A 9 3.43 -9.20 4.85
C LEU A 9 2.51 -8.62 3.76
N ALA A 10 2.12 -7.37 3.93
CA ALA A 10 1.43 -6.64 2.87
C ALA A 10 2.31 -6.63 1.59
N PRO A 11 1.74 -6.92 0.41
CA PRO A 11 2.46 -6.83 -0.86
C PRO A 11 3.04 -5.42 -1.06
N ASP A 12 4.30 -5.34 -1.47
CA ASP A 12 4.93 -4.06 -1.74
C ASP A 12 4.38 -3.44 -3.02
N PHE A 13 4.41 -2.10 -3.08
CA PHE A 13 4.12 -1.33 -4.27
C PHE A 13 4.99 -0.07 -4.29
N CYS A 14 5.20 0.47 -5.48
CA CYS A 14 5.82 1.78 -5.69
C CYS A 14 4.92 2.53 -6.67
N LEU A 15 4.37 3.66 -6.23
CA LEU A 15 3.46 4.48 -7.03
C LEU A 15 3.80 5.95 -6.78
N PRO A 16 3.66 6.81 -7.80
CA PRO A 16 3.74 8.24 -7.59
C PRO A 16 2.56 8.72 -6.74
N ASP A 17 2.82 9.66 -5.85
CA ASP A 17 1.79 10.45 -5.18
C ASP A 17 1.20 11.52 -6.13
N TYR A 18 0.31 12.37 -5.61
CA TYR A 18 -0.35 13.41 -6.39
C TYR A 18 0.62 14.52 -6.89
N THR A 19 1.84 14.59 -6.36
CA THR A 19 2.91 15.50 -6.79
C THR A 19 3.90 14.83 -7.76
N GLY A 20 3.75 13.53 -8.02
CA GLY A 20 4.67 12.74 -8.83
C GLY A 20 5.86 12.17 -8.05
N GLN A 21 5.90 12.32 -6.72
CA GLN A 21 6.94 11.72 -5.89
C GLN A 21 6.66 10.22 -5.72
N GLU A 22 7.66 9.39 -6.01
CA GLU A 22 7.57 7.95 -5.79
C GLU A 22 7.43 7.62 -4.30
N ILE A 23 6.38 6.88 -3.96
CA ILE A 23 6.10 6.36 -2.62
C ILE A 23 6.15 4.84 -2.68
N ARG A 24 6.96 4.24 -1.81
CA ARG A 24 7.09 2.79 -1.66
C ARG A 24 6.55 2.34 -0.30
N LEU A 25 5.69 1.32 -0.29
CA LEU A 25 5.10 0.81 0.97
C LEU A 25 6.17 0.31 1.94
N THR A 26 7.20 -0.37 1.43
CA THR A 26 8.31 -0.89 2.25
C THR A 26 9.07 0.17 3.03
N ASP A 27 9.08 1.44 2.61
CA ASP A 27 9.79 2.53 3.29
C ASP A 27 9.19 2.85 4.67
N PHE A 28 7.92 2.51 4.89
CA PHE A 28 7.21 2.73 6.15
C PHE A 28 7.35 1.57 7.16
N ARG A 29 7.94 0.45 6.75
CA ARG A 29 8.10 -0.73 7.62
C ARG A 29 8.87 -0.37 8.89
N ASN A 30 8.33 -0.79 10.04
CA ASN A 30 8.90 -0.54 11.36
C ASN A 30 9.09 0.95 11.72
N ARG A 31 8.49 1.87 10.96
CA ARG A 31 8.53 3.31 11.25
C ARG A 31 7.19 3.83 11.76
N GLN A 32 6.09 3.38 11.16
CA GLN A 32 4.73 3.80 11.51
C GLN A 32 3.68 2.82 11.02
N ASN A 33 2.47 2.91 11.59
CA ASN A 33 1.30 2.23 11.05
C ASN A 33 0.82 2.91 9.76
N VAL A 34 0.37 2.12 8.79
CA VAL A 34 -0.10 2.60 7.49
C VAL A 34 -1.55 2.16 7.27
N LEU A 35 -2.40 3.11 6.85
CA LEU A 35 -3.76 2.84 6.40
C LEU A 35 -3.82 3.01 4.88
N LEU A 36 -4.05 1.90 4.17
CA LEU A 36 -4.23 1.92 2.71
C LEU A 36 -5.72 1.90 2.38
N VAL A 37 -6.19 2.91 1.67
CA VAL A 37 -7.59 3.04 1.27
C VAL A 37 -7.71 2.96 -0.25
N PHE A 38 -8.45 1.96 -0.74
CA PHE A 38 -8.84 1.88 -2.15
C PHE A 38 -10.18 2.59 -2.34
N ASN A 39 -10.09 3.84 -2.74
CA ASN A 39 -11.24 4.67 -3.06
C ASN A 39 -11.86 4.23 -4.40
N ARG A 40 -13.08 3.70 -4.39
CA ARG A 40 -13.82 3.32 -5.60
C ARG A 40 -14.88 4.38 -5.92
N GLY A 41 -14.68 5.13 -7.01
CA GLY A 41 -15.71 6.05 -7.54
C GLY A 41 -15.45 7.54 -7.30
N PHE A 42 -14.22 8.02 -7.47
CA PHE A 42 -13.96 9.45 -7.61
C PHE A 42 -13.65 9.74 -9.09
N LEU A 43 -14.60 10.39 -9.77
CA LEU A 43 -14.40 11.11 -11.03
C LEU A 43 -14.11 12.58 -10.70
#